data_AF-K5XXG7-F1
#
_entry.id   AF-K5XXG7-F1
#
_cell.length_a   1.000
_cell.length_b   1.000
_cell.length_c   1.000
_cell.angle_alpha   90.00
_cell.angle_beta   90.00
_cell.angle_gamma   90.00
#
_symmetry.space_group_name_H-M   'P 1'
#
loop_
_entity.id
_entity.type
_entity.pdbx_description
1 polymer ?
#
loop_
_entity_poly.entity_id
_entity_poly.type
_entity_poly.pdbx_seq_one_letter_code
_entity_poly.pdbx_strand_id
1 'polypeptide(L)'
;MFLRSLPRAVYRPLLRSFTTHATRPRTRLNTLTCNALARSLSTTPVRRDLTNILADENPPPVQVNSISEDGILLADGLLLPSSCIFFDGQVFLWDVPQKLWEGWSPERFEFFEATLNRPEILVLGTGRTSVQPPPFIRSYFNTLGIQLEVMDTRNACSTYNMLSEEGRRVAAALLPISSQAWHKVKSLSPKNI
;
A
#
# COMPACT_ATOMS: atom_id res chain seq x y z
N MET A 1 -32.33 -49.90 23.19
CA MET A 1 -33.81 -49.92 23.12
C MET A 1 -34.27 -48.47 22.98
N PHE A 2 -35.10 -48.17 21.97
CA PHE A 2 -35.63 -46.86 21.51
C PHE A 2 -34.63 -45.91 20.80
N LEU A 3 -34.63 -45.73 19.47
CA LEU A 3 -35.59 -45.18 18.47
C LEU A 3 -35.76 -43.64 18.48
N ARG A 4 -35.36 -43.02 17.35
CA ARG A 4 -35.87 -41.83 16.61
C ARG A 4 -34.65 -41.13 15.95
N SER A 5 -34.61 -40.70 14.70
CA SER A 5 -35.62 -40.35 13.68
C SER A 5 -34.95 -40.35 12.28
N LEU A 6 -35.73 -40.67 11.24
CA LEU A 6 -35.42 -40.57 9.80
C LEU A 6 -35.73 -39.13 9.24
N PRO A 7 -35.82 -38.86 7.91
CA PRO A 7 -34.75 -38.57 6.95
C PRO A 7 -35.08 -37.32 6.05
N ARG A 8 -34.43 -37.21 4.87
CA ARG A 8 -34.64 -36.28 3.73
C ARG A 8 -33.73 -35.03 3.76
N ALA A 9 -33.14 -34.55 2.66
CA ALA A 9 -33.71 -34.50 1.31
C ALA A 9 -32.66 -34.65 0.20
N VAL A 10 -33.10 -35.35 -0.84
CA VAL A 10 -32.53 -35.40 -2.18
C VAL A 10 -32.88 -34.08 -2.88
N TYR A 11 -31.90 -33.43 -3.51
CA TYR A 11 -32.16 -32.37 -4.49
C TYR A 11 -31.22 -32.54 -5.70
N ARG A 12 -31.82 -33.02 -6.80
CA ARG A 12 -31.40 -32.83 -8.20
C ARG A 12 -32.69 -32.58 -8.95
N PRO A 13 -32.80 -31.49 -9.74
CA PRO A 13 -32.62 -31.58 -11.19
C PRO A 13 -31.95 -30.28 -11.73
N LEU A 14 -31.66 -29.99 -12.99
CA LEU A 14 -31.75 -30.60 -14.32
C LEU A 14 -30.80 -29.80 -15.22
N LEU A 15 -30.15 -30.48 -16.16
CA LEU A 15 -29.41 -29.89 -17.28
C LEU A 15 -30.35 -29.12 -18.21
N ARG A 16 -29.90 -27.98 -18.74
CA ARG A 16 -30.28 -27.52 -20.08
C ARG A 16 -29.09 -26.82 -20.76
N SER A 17 -28.55 -27.56 -21.71
CA SER A 17 -27.65 -27.12 -22.78
C SER A 17 -28.40 -26.29 -23.82
N PHE A 18 -27.78 -25.21 -24.30
CA PHE A 18 -28.07 -24.61 -25.60
C PHE A 18 -26.75 -24.42 -26.37
N THR A 19 -26.63 -25.18 -27.45
CA THR A 19 -25.86 -24.88 -28.66
C THR A 19 -26.58 -23.73 -29.40
N THR A 20 -26.01 -22.86 -30.24
CA THR A 20 -25.23 -23.06 -31.46
C THR A 20 -24.66 -21.72 -31.98
N HIS A 21 -23.64 -21.85 -32.84
CA HIS A 21 -22.89 -20.90 -33.67
C HIS A 21 -23.56 -19.62 -34.24
N ALA A 22 -22.72 -18.60 -34.42
CA ALA A 22 -22.73 -17.79 -35.65
C ALA A 22 -21.35 -17.17 -35.95
N THR A 23 -20.68 -17.73 -36.96
CA THR A 23 -19.54 -17.18 -37.70
C THR A 23 -19.93 -15.95 -38.51
N ARG A 24 -19.11 -14.90 -38.51
CA ARG A 24 -19.15 -13.83 -39.53
C ARG A 24 -17.78 -13.60 -40.18
N PRO A 25 -17.74 -13.36 -41.50
CA PRO A 25 -16.53 -13.44 -42.30
C PRO A 25 -15.67 -12.16 -42.27
N ARG A 26 -14.37 -12.40 -42.46
CA ARG A 26 -13.28 -11.45 -42.78
C ARG A 26 -13.70 -10.43 -43.84
N THR A 27 -13.52 -9.15 -43.53
CA THR A 27 -13.47 -8.07 -44.51
C THR A 27 -12.01 -7.73 -44.83
N ARG A 28 -11.72 -7.59 -46.12
CA ARG A 28 -10.37 -7.49 -46.70
C ARG A 28 -9.62 -6.23 -46.23
N LEU A 29 -8.33 -6.41 -45.92
CA LEU A 29 -7.33 -5.34 -45.84
C LEU A 29 -7.00 -4.87 -47.25
N ASN A 30 -7.30 -3.61 -47.57
CA ASN A 30 -6.70 -2.94 -48.71
C ASN A 30 -5.46 -2.18 -48.22
N THR A 31 -4.30 -2.64 -48.66
CA THR A 31 -3.03 -1.91 -48.64
C THR A 31 -3.16 -0.69 -49.55
N LEU A 32 -3.23 0.50 -48.98
CA LEU A 32 -2.95 1.74 -49.68
C LEU A 32 -1.60 2.26 -49.19
N THR A 33 -0.60 2.07 -50.04
CA THR A 33 0.65 2.82 -50.01
C THR A 33 0.35 4.28 -50.31
N CYS A 34 0.73 5.18 -49.40
CA CYS A 34 0.80 6.60 -49.71
C CYS A 34 2.05 7.17 -49.04
N ASN A 35 3.12 7.30 -49.82
CA ASN A 35 4.27 8.11 -49.47
C ASN A 35 3.85 9.58 -49.51
N ALA A 36 3.62 10.17 -48.34
CA ALA A 36 3.45 11.61 -48.19
C ALA A 36 4.48 12.12 -47.19
N LEU A 37 5.48 12.78 -47.76
CA LEU A 37 6.50 13.65 -47.19
C LEU A 37 6.21 14.11 -45.74
N ALA A 38 7.18 13.85 -44.87
CA ALA A 38 7.26 14.38 -43.52
C ALA A 38 7.08 15.91 -43.53
N ARG A 39 5.86 16.37 -43.25
CA ARG A 39 5.67 17.70 -42.68
C ARG A 39 6.09 17.58 -41.23
N SER A 40 7.12 18.34 -40.86
CA SER A 40 7.48 18.58 -39.47
C SER A 40 6.21 19.03 -38.73
N LEU A 41 5.62 18.12 -37.96
CA LEU A 41 4.67 18.47 -36.93
C LEU A 41 5.47 19.29 -35.92
N SER A 42 5.42 20.62 -36.03
CA SER A 42 5.60 21.46 -34.87
C SER A 42 4.46 21.08 -33.94
N THR A 43 4.70 20.10 -33.08
CA THR A 43 3.90 19.92 -31.87
C THR A 43 4.11 21.20 -31.09
N THR A 44 3.20 22.16 -31.25
CA THR A 44 3.04 23.17 -30.22
C THR A 44 2.83 22.38 -28.93
N PRO A 45 3.70 22.54 -27.91
CA PRO A 45 3.43 21.92 -26.64
C PRO A 45 2.04 22.43 -26.24
N VAL A 46 1.14 21.49 -25.96
CA VAL A 46 -0.15 21.81 -25.36
C VAL A 46 0.17 22.58 -24.10
N ARG A 47 0.09 23.91 -24.21
CA ARG A 47 0.15 24.82 -23.08
C ARG A 47 -1.07 24.44 -22.25
N ARG A 48 -0.85 23.63 -21.22
CA ARG A 48 -1.79 23.46 -20.12
C ARG A 48 -1.83 24.81 -19.41
N ASP A 49 -2.53 25.77 -20.01
CA ASP A 49 -2.65 27.17 -19.57
C ASP A 49 -3.59 27.31 -18.37
N LEU A 50 -3.85 26.19 -17.68
CA LEU A 50 -4.58 26.14 -16.42
C LEU A 50 -3.62 25.55 -15.39
N THR A 51 -2.88 26.43 -14.72
CA THR A 51 -2.28 26.12 -13.42
C THR A 51 -3.44 25.97 -12.45
N ASN A 52 -3.66 24.78 -11.90
CA ASN A 52 -4.68 24.59 -10.87
C ASN A 52 -4.23 25.33 -9.60
N ILE A 53 -4.65 26.59 -9.44
CA ILE A 53 -4.35 27.42 -8.25
C ILE A 53 -4.96 26.79 -6.97
N LEU A 54 -5.91 25.86 -7.13
CA LEU A 54 -6.53 25.08 -6.05
C LEU A 54 -5.96 23.66 -5.93
N ALA A 55 -5.00 23.26 -6.76
CA ALA A 55 -4.31 22.00 -6.51
C ALA A 55 -3.50 22.21 -5.24
N ASP A 56 -3.86 21.49 -4.19
CA ASP A 56 -2.97 21.32 -3.06
C ASP A 56 -1.61 20.87 -3.62
N GLU A 57 -0.52 21.53 -3.22
CA GLU A 57 0.82 21.17 -3.68
C GLU A 57 1.27 19.81 -3.11
N ASN A 58 0.47 19.24 -2.21
CA ASN A 58 0.68 17.95 -1.60
C ASN A 58 0.16 16.81 -2.47
N PRO A 59 0.96 15.76 -2.77
CA PRO A 59 0.43 14.55 -3.39
C PRO A 59 -0.74 13.97 -2.58
N PRO A 60 -1.74 13.35 -3.24
CA PRO A 60 -2.83 12.71 -2.53
C PRO A 60 -2.27 11.65 -1.57
N PRO A 61 -2.82 11.54 -0.34
CA PRO A 61 -2.32 10.57 0.62
C PRO A 61 -2.50 9.14 0.10
N VAL A 62 -1.45 8.33 0.28
CA VAL A 62 -1.54 6.89 -0.03
C VAL A 62 -2.52 6.26 0.95
N GLN A 63 -3.48 5.52 0.42
CA GLN A 63 -4.54 4.86 1.21
C GLN A 63 -4.32 3.35 1.31
N VAL A 64 -4.63 2.79 2.48
CA VAL A 64 -4.66 1.34 2.70
C VAL A 64 -6.04 0.80 2.34
N ASN A 65 -6.10 -0.22 1.48
CA ASN A 65 -7.35 -0.88 1.09
C ASN A 65 -7.72 -2.01 2.04
N SER A 66 -6.78 -2.93 2.30
CA SER A 66 -7.02 -4.07 3.18
C SER A 66 -5.74 -4.60 3.81
N ILE A 67 -5.90 -5.47 4.81
CA ILE A 67 -4.78 -6.08 5.53
C ILE A 67 -5.02 -7.58 5.61
N SER A 68 -4.06 -8.30 5.08
CA SER A 68 -4.02 -9.76 4.97
C SER A 68 -2.84 -10.31 5.77
N GLU A 69 -2.74 -11.63 5.84
CA GLU A 69 -1.55 -12.27 6.43
C GLU A 69 -0.31 -12.02 5.58
N ASP A 70 -0.46 -11.95 4.26
CA ASP A 70 0.64 -11.71 3.31
C ASP A 70 1.19 -10.28 3.35
N GLY A 71 0.45 -9.33 3.92
CA GLY A 71 0.87 -7.93 3.97
C GLY A 71 -0.27 -6.91 3.96
N ILE A 72 0.11 -5.66 3.77
CA ILE A 72 -0.78 -4.50 3.68
C ILE A 72 -1.04 -4.21 2.20
N LEU A 73 -2.30 -4.27 1.78
CA LEU A 73 -2.71 -3.97 0.41
C LEU A 73 -3.11 -2.51 0.31
N LEU A 74 -2.45 -1.77 -0.58
CA LEU A 74 -2.75 -0.38 -0.88
C LEU A 74 -3.92 -0.24 -1.87
N ALA A 75 -4.48 0.96 -1.95
CA ALA A 75 -5.57 1.30 -2.87
C ALA A 75 -5.17 1.19 -4.35
N ASP A 76 -3.89 1.35 -4.67
CA ASP A 76 -3.34 1.16 -6.03
C ASP A 76 -3.11 -0.32 -6.40
N GLY A 77 -3.35 -1.25 -5.46
CA GLY A 77 -3.16 -2.69 -5.63
C GLY A 77 -1.76 -3.19 -5.26
N LEU A 78 -0.85 -2.33 -4.77
CA LEU A 78 0.46 -2.76 -4.28
C LEU A 78 0.31 -3.50 -2.95
N LEU A 79 0.90 -4.69 -2.86
CA LEU A 79 0.99 -5.47 -1.63
C LEU A 79 2.34 -5.25 -0.95
N LEU A 80 2.33 -4.80 0.30
CA LEU A 80 3.50 -4.57 1.13
C LEU A 80 3.65 -5.71 2.17
N PRO A 81 4.55 -6.69 1.93
CA PRO A 81 4.73 -7.83 2.84
C PRO A 81 5.60 -7.51 4.06
N SER A 82 6.36 -6.41 4.00
CA SER A 82 7.30 -6.01 5.05
C SER A 82 6.83 -4.77 5.80
N SER A 83 7.51 -4.48 6.92
CA SER A 83 7.28 -3.26 7.68
C SER A 83 7.52 -2.02 6.82
N CYS A 84 6.68 -1.02 7.02
CA CYS A 84 6.65 0.17 6.18
C CYS A 84 6.28 1.42 6.98
N ILE A 85 6.71 2.57 6.46
CA ILE A 85 6.38 3.90 6.95
C ILE A 85 5.60 4.62 5.86
N PHE A 86 4.45 5.17 6.22
CA PHE A 86 3.63 6.04 5.39
C PHE A 86 3.87 7.46 5.87
N PHE A 87 4.31 8.33 4.97
CA PHE A 87 4.65 9.70 5.30
C PHE A 87 4.59 10.56 4.04
N ASP A 88 3.90 11.70 4.13
CA ASP A 88 3.85 12.72 3.07
C ASP A 88 3.41 12.17 1.69
N GLY A 89 2.36 11.33 1.69
CA GLY A 89 1.87 10.69 0.47
C GLY A 89 2.84 9.66 -0.15
N GLN A 90 3.86 9.25 0.59
CA GLN A 90 4.84 8.26 0.16
C GLN A 90 4.89 7.08 1.12
N VAL A 91 5.34 5.94 0.61
CA VAL A 91 5.55 4.72 1.39
C VAL A 91 7.01 4.30 1.31
N PHE A 92 7.61 4.09 2.47
CA PHE A 92 8.98 3.67 2.65
C PHE A 92 9.03 2.29 3.29
N LEU A 93 9.93 1.42 2.82
CA LEU A 93 10.23 0.19 3.54
C LEU A 93 11.01 0.51 4.80
N TRP A 94 10.63 -0.15 5.90
CA TRP A 94 11.19 0.11 7.20
C TRP A 94 11.93 -1.12 7.72
N ASP A 95 13.25 -0.99 7.88
CA ASP A 95 14.08 -2.06 8.41
C ASP A 95 13.99 -2.10 9.94
N VAL A 96 13.27 -3.10 10.46
CA VAL A 96 13.02 -3.29 11.90
C VAL A 96 13.39 -4.69 12.35
N PRO A 97 13.72 -4.87 13.64
CA PRO A 97 13.87 -6.20 14.23
C PRO A 97 12.61 -7.04 14.07
N GLN A 98 12.76 -8.34 13.84
CA GLN A 98 11.62 -9.27 13.71
C GLN A 98 10.82 -9.40 15.01
N LYS A 99 11.49 -9.28 16.16
CA LYS A 99 10.86 -9.37 17.46
C LYS A 99 10.44 -7.98 17.94
N LEU A 100 9.24 -7.89 18.49
CA LEU A 100 8.76 -6.66 19.11
C LEU A 100 9.65 -6.29 20.30
N TRP A 101 10.11 -5.04 20.33
CA TRP A 101 10.87 -4.39 21.40
C TRP A 101 12.23 -5.00 21.76
N GLU A 102 12.64 -6.11 21.16
CA GLU A 102 14.01 -6.62 21.21
C GLU A 102 14.85 -5.99 20.08
N GLY A 103 15.96 -5.34 20.42
CA GLY A 103 16.87 -4.74 19.43
C GLY A 103 16.39 -3.41 18.82
N TRP A 104 15.39 -2.77 19.44
CA TRP A 104 14.92 -1.45 19.03
C TRP A 104 15.84 -0.36 19.56
N SER A 105 16.34 0.49 18.66
CA SER A 105 17.12 1.68 18.97
C SER A 105 16.44 2.93 18.38
N PRO A 106 16.72 4.13 18.93
CA PRO A 106 16.24 5.39 18.34
C PRO A 106 16.65 5.57 16.87
N GLU A 107 17.79 5.01 16.47
CA GLU A 107 18.32 5.04 15.10
C GLU A 107 17.31 4.51 14.07
N ARG A 108 16.46 3.55 14.47
CA ARG A 108 15.40 2.99 13.61
C ARG A 108 14.31 4.00 13.25
N PHE A 109 14.27 5.14 13.95
CA PHE A 109 13.32 6.23 13.78
C PHE A 109 13.99 7.51 13.29
N GLU A 110 15.27 7.47 12.87
CA GLU A 110 15.99 8.60 12.27
C GLU A 110 15.26 9.21 11.07
N PHE A 111 14.46 8.40 10.37
CA PHE A 111 13.60 8.87 9.30
C PHE A 111 12.78 10.11 9.71
N PHE A 112 12.23 10.14 10.92
CA PHE A 112 11.41 11.26 11.41
C PHE A 112 12.23 12.45 11.91
N GLU A 113 13.51 12.25 12.23
CA GLU A 113 14.42 13.33 12.61
C GLU A 113 14.94 14.06 11.37
N ALA A 114 15.24 13.31 10.31
CA ALA A 114 15.80 13.80 9.07
C ALA A 114 14.78 14.56 8.18
N THR A 115 13.49 14.38 8.41
CA THR A 115 12.45 15.06 7.63
C THR A 115 12.24 16.50 8.10
N LEU A 116 12.18 17.43 7.15
CA LEU A 116 11.91 18.84 7.43
C LEU A 116 10.48 19.05 7.95
N ASN A 117 9.51 18.34 7.36
CA ASN A 117 8.09 18.48 7.66
C ASN A 117 7.62 17.41 8.64
N ARG A 118 7.92 17.57 9.94
CA ARG A 118 7.56 16.54 10.93
C ARG A 118 6.04 16.32 11.02
N PRO A 119 5.59 15.05 11.14
CA PRO A 119 4.19 14.75 11.37
C PRO A 119 3.78 15.21 12.76
N GLU A 120 2.53 15.62 12.94
CA GLU A 120 1.96 15.90 14.26
C GLU A 120 1.66 14.61 15.02
N ILE A 121 1.18 13.59 14.30
CA ILE A 121 0.77 12.30 14.84
C ILE A 121 1.49 11.18 14.11
N LEU A 122 2.12 10.28 14.86
CA LEU A 122 2.61 9.01 14.36
C LEU A 122 1.75 7.88 14.90
N VAL A 123 1.08 7.17 14.00
CA VAL A 123 0.33 5.96 14.30
C VAL A 123 1.26 4.75 14.15
N LEU A 124 1.56 4.07 15.24
CA LEU A 124 2.39 2.88 15.28
C LEU A 124 1.53 1.61 15.33
N GLY A 125 1.53 0.86 14.25
CA GLY A 125 0.86 -0.45 14.14
C GLY A 125 1.80 -1.58 14.54
N THR A 126 1.51 -2.29 15.63
CA THR A 126 2.41 -3.32 16.19
C THR A 126 2.11 -4.75 15.72
N GLY A 127 1.36 -4.93 14.63
CA GLY A 127 1.00 -6.22 14.06
C GLY A 127 -0.38 -6.69 14.50
N ARG A 128 -0.49 -7.95 14.95
CA ARG A 128 -1.76 -8.60 15.33
C ARG A 128 -2.44 -7.97 16.55
N THR A 129 -1.66 -7.48 17.49
CA THR A 129 -2.14 -6.94 18.76
C THR A 129 -1.41 -5.64 19.07
N SER A 130 -2.08 -4.73 19.78
CA SER A 130 -1.45 -3.53 20.32
C SER A 130 -0.50 -3.92 21.45
N VAL A 131 0.78 -3.61 21.31
CA VAL A 131 1.79 -3.82 22.36
C VAL A 131 2.46 -2.49 22.64
N GLN A 132 2.50 -2.09 23.91
CA GLN A 132 3.07 -0.81 24.28
C GLN A 132 4.59 -0.77 24.06
N PRO A 133 5.14 0.29 23.44
CA PRO A 133 6.56 0.47 23.29
C PRO A 133 7.24 0.71 24.64
N PRO A 134 8.53 0.39 24.76
CA PRO A 134 9.38 0.87 25.84
C PRO A 134 9.27 2.40 26.01
N PRO A 135 9.36 2.92 27.25
CA PRO A 135 9.20 4.35 27.53
C PRO A 135 10.13 5.26 26.71
N PHE A 136 11.36 4.79 26.42
CA PHE A 136 12.34 5.58 25.66
C PHE A 136 11.86 5.97 24.26
N ILE A 137 11.05 5.13 23.60
CA ILE A 137 10.51 5.42 22.27
C ILE A 137 9.49 6.56 22.35
N ARG A 138 8.61 6.52 23.35
CA ARG A 138 7.66 7.61 23.62
C ARG A 138 8.39 8.92 23.92
N SER A 139 9.40 8.87 24.79
CA SER A 139 10.24 10.03 25.12
C SER A 139 10.97 10.60 23.90
N TYR A 140 11.47 9.74 23.01
CA TYR A 140 12.12 10.13 21.77
C TYR A 140 11.17 10.92 20.86
N PHE A 141 9.98 10.38 20.57
CA PHE A 141 8.99 11.09 19.76
C PHE A 141 8.46 12.38 20.39
N ASN A 142 8.28 12.39 21.72
CA ASN A 142 7.92 13.61 22.45
C ASN A 142 8.98 14.71 22.28
N THR A 143 10.27 14.36 22.25
CA THR A 143 11.37 15.32 22.03
C THR A 143 11.32 15.91 20.62
N LEU A 144 10.84 15.14 19.64
CA LEU A 144 10.63 15.59 18.27
C LEU A 144 9.33 16.41 18.09
N GLY A 145 8.49 16.49 19.12
CA GLY A 145 7.16 17.14 19.06
C GLY A 145 6.11 16.30 18.34
N ILE A 146 6.30 14.98 18.26
CA ILE A 146 5.43 14.05 17.55
C ILE A 146 4.59 13.27 18.58
N GLN A 147 3.26 13.29 18.44
CA GLN A 147 2.37 12.49 19.26
C GLN A 147 2.36 11.03 18.79
N LEU A 148 2.75 10.10 19.67
CA LEU A 148 2.79 8.67 19.36
C LEU A 148 1.52 7.93 19.82
N GLU A 149 0.74 7.46 18.84
CA GLU A 149 -0.44 6.60 19.03
C GLU A 149 -0.10 5.14 18.70
N VAL A 150 -0.38 4.21 19.61
CA VAL A 150 0.03 2.80 19.48
C VAL A 150 -1.19 1.90 19.45
N MET A 151 -1.31 1.11 18.39
CA MET A 151 -2.44 0.21 18.16
C MET A 151 -2.02 -1.03 17.36
N ASP A 152 -2.93 -1.99 17.20
CA ASP A 152 -2.74 -3.07 16.23
C ASP A 152 -2.75 -2.50 14.80
N THR A 153 -2.12 -3.20 13.87
CA THR A 153 -1.92 -2.70 12.50
C THR A 153 -3.25 -2.48 11.77
N ARG A 154 -4.31 -3.22 12.10
CA ARG A 154 -5.62 -3.03 11.47
C ARG A 154 -6.26 -1.71 11.83
N ASN A 155 -6.31 -1.41 13.12
CA ASN A 155 -6.81 -0.14 13.59
C ASN A 155 -5.87 1.01 13.19
N ALA A 156 -4.55 0.77 13.11
CA ALA A 156 -3.56 1.74 12.66
C ALA A 156 -3.84 2.23 11.24
N CYS A 157 -4.05 1.30 10.30
CA CYS A 157 -4.33 1.65 8.91
C CYS A 157 -5.63 2.45 8.78
N SER A 158 -6.70 2.04 9.48
CA SER A 158 -7.97 2.78 9.44
C SER A 158 -7.84 4.20 10.02
N THR A 159 -7.11 4.34 11.12
CA THR A 159 -6.85 5.64 11.75
C THR A 159 -6.00 6.54 10.86
N TYR A 160 -4.96 5.99 10.25
CA TYR A 160 -4.12 6.72 9.30
C TYR A 160 -4.92 7.18 8.07
N ASN A 161 -5.72 6.29 7.46
CA ASN A 161 -6.56 6.65 6.32
C ASN A 161 -7.46 7.85 6.66
N MET A 162 -8.21 7.77 7.76
CA MET A 162 -9.09 8.83 8.23
C MET A 162 -8.34 10.16 8.44
N LEU A 163 -7.23 10.14 9.21
CA LEU A 163 -6.47 11.35 9.51
C LEU A 163 -5.80 11.96 8.26
N SER A 164 -5.37 11.10 7.32
CA SER A 164 -4.75 11.55 6.08
C SER A 164 -5.76 12.15 5.11
N GLU A 165 -6.98 11.59 5.04
CA GLU A 165 -8.10 12.14 4.26
C GLU A 165 -8.59 13.48 4.83
N GLU A 166 -8.51 13.67 6.15
CA GLU A 166 -8.77 14.96 6.80
C GLU A 166 -7.70 16.03 6.50
N GLY A 167 -6.62 15.68 5.81
CA GLY A 167 -5.50 16.58 5.52
C GLY A 167 -4.63 16.89 6.74
N ARG A 168 -4.67 16.05 7.79
CA ARG A 168 -3.79 16.20 8.95
C ARG A 168 -2.38 15.72 8.60
N ARG A 169 -1.37 16.32 9.25
CA ARG A 169 0.02 15.84 9.17
C ARG A 169 0.18 14.57 10.00
N VAL A 170 -0.23 13.45 9.43
CA VAL A 170 -0.14 12.12 10.04
C VAL A 170 0.92 11.28 9.32
N ALA A 171 1.64 10.48 10.10
CA ALA A 171 2.47 9.40 9.61
C ALA A 171 1.98 8.07 10.19
N ALA A 172 2.26 6.96 9.50
CA ALA A 172 2.06 5.64 10.06
C ALA A 172 3.34 4.81 9.96
N ALA A 173 3.70 4.11 11.03
CA ALA A 173 4.75 3.10 11.04
C ALA A 173 4.08 1.76 11.32
N LEU A 174 4.07 0.87 10.32
CA LEU A 174 3.22 -0.31 10.32
C LEU A 174 4.06 -1.58 10.26
N LEU A 175 3.86 -2.47 11.24
CA LEU A 175 4.36 -3.82 11.23
C LEU A 175 3.31 -4.76 10.61
N PRO A 176 3.66 -5.60 9.62
CA PRO A 176 2.72 -6.53 9.03
C PRO A 176 2.28 -7.61 10.04
N ILE A 177 1.13 -8.23 9.78
CA ILE A 177 0.55 -9.30 10.62
C ILE A 177 1.47 -10.53 10.67
N SER A 178 2.08 -10.87 9.54
CA SER A 178 3.16 -11.84 9.46
C SER A 178 4.42 -11.09 9.02
N SER A 179 5.45 -11.08 9.87
CA SER A 179 6.68 -10.34 9.57
C SER A 179 7.54 -11.13 8.60
N GLN A 180 7.62 -10.69 7.34
CA GLN A 180 8.63 -11.17 6.41
C GLN A 180 9.81 -10.18 6.39
N ALA A 181 11.00 -10.68 6.76
CA ALA A 181 12.21 -9.86 6.71
C ALA A 181 12.56 -9.54 5.26
N TRP A 182 12.63 -8.25 4.94
CA TRP A 182 13.20 -7.77 3.70
C TRP A 182 14.73 -7.84 3.80
N HIS A 183 15.36 -8.65 2.96
CA HIS A 183 16.81 -8.66 2.83
C HIS A 183 17.23 -7.62 1.80
N LYS A 184 17.97 -6.59 2.22
CA LYS A 184 18.64 -5.67 1.30
C LYS A 184 19.58 -6.49 0.43
N VAL A 185 19.28 -6.58 -0.87
CA VAL A 185 20.16 -7.25 -1.83
C VAL A 185 21.50 -6.54 -1.77
N LYS A 186 22.54 -7.24 -1.29
CA LYS A 186 23.91 -6.72 -1.36
C LYS A 186 24.23 -6.57 -2.85
N SER A 187 24.37 -5.33 -3.32
CA SER A 187 24.91 -5.09 -4.65
C SER A 187 26.26 -5.80 -4.72
N LEU A 188 26.39 -6.76 -5.64
CA LEU A 188 27.66 -7.41 -5.93
C LEU A 188 28.65 -6.28 -6.28
N SER A 189 29.62 -6.06 -5.40
CA SER A 189 30.72 -5.16 -5.70
C SER A 189 31.48 -5.75 -6.90
N PRO A 190 31.74 -4.99 -7.98
CA PRO A 190 32.52 -5.47 -9.11
C PRO A 190 34.00 -5.53 -8.70
N LYS A 191 34.38 -6.57 -7.97
CA LYS A 191 35.78 -6.96 -7.74
C LYS A 191 35.89 -8.46 -7.90
N ASN A 192 36.05 -8.88 -9.15
CA ASN A 192 36.84 -10.03 -9.62
C ASN A 192 36.48 -10.31 -11.08
N ILE A 193 37.20 -9.63 -11.98
CA ILE A 193 37.55 -10.13 -13.32
C ILE A 193 39.07 -10.10 -13.36
#